data_AF-A0A929NW86-F1
#
_entry.id   AF-A0A929NW86-F1
#
_cell.length_a   1.000
_cell.length_b   1.000
_cell.length_c   1.000
_cell.angle_alpha   90.00
_cell.angle_beta   90.00
_cell.angle_gamma   90.00
#
_symmetry.space_group_name_H-M   'P 1'
#
loop_
_entity.id
_entity.type
_entity.pdbx_description
1 polymer ?
#
loop_
_entity_poly.entity_id
_entity_poly.type
_entity_poly.pdbx_seq_one_letter_code
_entity_poly.pdbx_strand_id
1 'polypeptide(L)'
;MGLDKLIKKLQFNLNKGKKSKSDVSCEKIDDLLDKIKKKERKLKTMLAEEDDKTERKHLKLELKIASAERRKGLKHRRELGKRCK
;
A
#
# COMPACT_ATOMS: atom_id res chain seq x y z
N MET A 1 9.46 1.29 9.34
CA MET A 1 9.61 0.62 8.03
C MET A 1 9.37 1.64 6.91
N GLY A 2 10.22 1.67 5.88
CA GLY A 2 10.05 2.51 4.69
C GLY A 2 8.84 2.13 3.84
N LEU A 3 8.38 3.04 2.97
CA LEU A 3 7.21 2.83 2.10
C LEU A 3 7.44 1.64 1.16
N ASP A 4 8.64 1.52 0.60
CA ASP A 4 9.01 0.43 -0.32
C ASP A 4 8.91 -0.95 0.32
N LYS A 5 9.27 -1.07 1.60
CA LYS A 5 9.17 -2.35 2.32
C LYS A 5 7.71 -2.76 2.51
N LEU A 6 6.80 -1.81 2.72
CA LEU A 6 5.36 -2.07 2.80
C LEU A 6 4.79 -2.50 1.44
N ILE A 7 5.18 -1.80 0.37
CA ILE A 7 4.75 -2.12 -1.00
C ILE A 7 5.23 -3.51 -1.41
N LYS A 8 6.51 -3.84 -1.20
CA LYS A 8 7.06 -5.17 -1.52
C LYS A 8 6.33 -6.29 -0.76
N LYS A 9 6.04 -6.08 0.53
CA LYS A 9 5.25 -7.04 1.33
C LYS A 9 3.83 -7.19 0.81
N LEU A 10 3.17 -6.10 0.44
CA LEU A 10 1.84 -6.12 -0.14
C LEU A 10 1.84 -6.92 -1.45
N GLN A 11 2.74 -6.59 -2.38
CA GLN A 11 2.87 -7.27 -3.67
C GLN A 11 3.17 -8.77 -3.49
N PHE A 12 4.04 -9.14 -2.56
CA PHE A 12 4.32 -10.53 -2.25
C PHE A 12 3.07 -11.31 -1.80
N ASN A 13 2.29 -10.75 -0.87
CA ASN A 13 1.06 -11.40 -0.38
C ASN A 13 -0.03 -11.48 -1.46
N LEU A 14 -0.18 -10.43 -2.27
CA LEU A 14 -1.11 -10.43 -3.40
C LEU A 14 -0.72 -11.47 -4.47
N ASN A 15 0.58 -11.59 -4.78
CA ASN A 15 1.08 -12.54 -5.76
C ASN A 15 1.00 -13.99 -5.25
N LYS A 16 1.22 -14.20 -3.94
CA LYS A 16 1.03 -15.52 -3.31
C LYS A 16 -0.42 -15.98 -3.50
N GLY A 17 -1.40 -15.12 -3.21
CA GLY A 17 -2.82 -15.43 -3.38
C GLY A 17 -3.27 -15.65 -4.83
N LYS A 18 -2.51 -15.15 -5.82
CA LYS A 18 -2.73 -15.46 -7.24
C LYS A 18 -2.17 -16.82 -7.65
N LYS A 19 -1.00 -17.20 -7.12
CA LYS A 19 -0.25 -18.40 -7.55
C LYS A 19 -0.64 -19.67 -6.79
N SER A 20 -1.00 -19.58 -5.51
CA SER A 20 -1.37 -20.74 -4.70
C SER A 20 -2.88 -20.90 -4.61
N LYS A 21 -3.40 -22.13 -4.75
CA LYS A 21 -4.77 -22.51 -4.34
C LYS A 21 -4.97 -22.48 -2.82
N SER A 22 -3.93 -22.12 -2.06
CA SER A 22 -3.92 -22.02 -0.60
C SER A 22 -4.71 -20.82 -0.11
N ASP A 23 -5.29 -20.96 1.08
CA ASP A 23 -6.05 -19.90 1.74
C ASP A 23 -5.19 -18.63 1.86
N VAL A 24 -5.70 -17.56 1.24
CA VAL A 24 -5.07 -16.25 1.29
C VAL A 24 -5.46 -15.61 2.60
N SER A 25 -4.50 -15.33 3.48
CA SER A 25 -4.74 -14.56 4.71
C SER A 25 -5.01 -13.12 4.32
N CYS A 26 -6.28 -12.85 4.04
CA CYS A 26 -6.75 -11.58 3.57
C CYS A 26 -6.69 -10.50 4.66
N GLU A 27 -6.75 -10.90 5.92
CA GLU A 27 -6.44 -10.07 7.09
C GLU A 27 -5.03 -9.44 6.97
N LYS A 28 -4.01 -10.22 6.60
CA LYS A 28 -2.65 -9.69 6.40
C LYS A 28 -2.57 -8.68 5.27
N ILE A 29 -3.36 -8.85 4.22
CA ILE A 29 -3.44 -7.90 3.10
C ILE A 29 -4.13 -6.61 3.58
N ASP A 30 -5.22 -6.74 4.32
CA ASP A 30 -5.99 -5.62 4.87
C ASP A 30 -5.13 -4.81 5.86
N ASP A 31 -4.35 -5.48 6.71
CA ASP A 31 -3.35 -4.86 7.60
C ASP A 31 -2.29 -4.08 6.84
N LEU A 32 -1.76 -4.64 5.74
CA LEU A 32 -0.76 -3.98 4.90
C LEU A 32 -1.36 -2.75 4.20
N LEU A 33 -2.60 -2.85 3.72
CA LEU A 33 -3.33 -1.73 3.12
C LEU A 33 -3.61 -0.62 4.13
N ASP A 34 -3.93 -0.96 5.38
CA ASP A 34 -4.12 0.04 6.45
C ASP A 34 -2.80 0.71 6.84
N LYS A 35 -1.69 -0.04 6.88
CA LYS A 35 -0.35 0.53 7.10
C LYS A 35 0.04 1.51 5.99
N ILE A 36 -0.27 1.20 4.73
CA ILE A 36 -0.04 2.12 3.61
C ILE A 36 -0.93 3.36 3.73
N LYS A 37 -2.21 3.20 4.08
CA LYS A 37 -3.14 4.32 4.35
C LYS A 37 -2.64 5.25 5.45
N LYS A 38 -2.12 4.70 6.54
CA LYS A 38 -1.51 5.49 7.63
C LYS A 38 -0.28 6.25 7.15
N LYS A 39 0.56 5.64 6.31
CA LYS A 39 1.70 6.31 5.66
C LYS A 39 1.25 7.43 4.71
N GLU A 40 0.20 7.23 3.90
CA GLU A 40 -0.37 8.28 3.05
C GLU A 40 -0.80 9.50 3.87
N ARG A 41 -1.47 9.28 5.01
CA ARG A 41 -1.88 10.38 5.90
C ARG A 41 -0.68 11.16 6.42
N LYS A 42 0.36 10.46 6.87
CA LYS A 42 1.61 11.10 7.33
C LYS A 42 2.28 11.91 6.21
N LEU A 43 2.40 11.34 5.01
CA LEU A 43 2.97 12.03 3.85
C LEU A 43 2.16 13.27 3.45
N LYS A 44 0.83 13.23 3.58
CA LYS A 44 -0.02 14.41 3.34
C LYS A 44 0.22 15.51 4.36
N THR A 45 0.34 15.16 5.64
CA THR A 45 0.65 16.13 6.71
C THR A 45 2.02 16.76 6.48
N MET A 46 3.06 15.92 6.27
CA MET A 46 4.41 16.41 5.95
C MET A 46 4.40 17.32 4.72
N LEU A 47 3.68 16.93 3.66
CA LEU A 47 3.59 17.74 2.44
C LEU A 47 2.89 19.10 2.64
N ALA A 48 1.97 19.19 3.59
CA ALA A 48 1.26 20.43 3.91
C ALA A 48 2.12 21.38 4.74
N GLU A 49 3.00 20.84 5.57
CA GLU A 49 3.94 21.57 6.43
C GLU A 49 5.30 21.84 5.75
N GLU A 50 5.56 21.23 4.59
CA GLU A 50 6.83 21.36 3.87
C GLU A 50 6.88 22.60 2.96
N ASP A 51 7.83 23.48 3.26
CA ASP A 51 8.12 24.69 2.51
C ASP A 51 9.21 24.49 1.44
N ASP A 52 10.12 23.53 1.63
CA ASP A 52 11.18 23.26 0.66
C ASP A 52 10.60 22.67 -0.64
N LYS A 53 10.89 23.30 -1.77
CA LYS A 53 10.35 22.92 -3.07
C LYS A 53 10.81 21.52 -3.52
N THR A 54 12.01 21.11 -3.14
CA THR A 54 12.59 19.82 -3.55
C THR A 54 11.98 18.70 -2.74
N GLU A 55 11.94 18.85 -1.41
CA GLU A 55 11.33 17.88 -0.52
C GLU A 55 9.81 17.78 -0.76
N ARG A 56 9.15 18.90 -1.04
CA ARG A 56 7.74 18.91 -1.43
C ARG A 56 7.46 18.12 -2.71
N LYS A 57 8.38 18.14 -3.70
CA LYS A 57 8.27 17.28 -4.89
C LYS A 57 8.48 15.81 -4.54
N HIS A 58 9.46 15.52 -3.69
CA HIS A 58 9.76 14.18 -3.21
C HIS A 58 8.56 13.57 -2.46
N LEU A 59 8.00 14.29 -1.48
CA LEU A 59 6.79 13.91 -0.74
C LEU A 59 5.58 13.71 -1.65
N LYS A 60 5.38 14.55 -2.68
CA LYS A 60 4.33 14.34 -3.70
C LYS A 60 4.52 13.04 -4.46
N LEU A 61 5.76 12.71 -4.84
CA LEU A 61 6.07 11.47 -5.53
C LEU A 61 5.80 10.26 -4.64
N GLU A 62 6.28 10.26 -3.40
CA GLU A 62 6.01 9.20 -2.43
C GLU A 62 4.50 9.01 -2.21
N LEU A 63 3.76 10.11 -2.03
CA LEU A 63 2.32 10.08 -1.84
C LEU A 63 1.59 9.48 -3.06
N LYS A 64 2.03 9.81 -4.27
CA LYS A 64 1.48 9.27 -5.52
C LYS A 64 1.75 7.77 -5.63
N ILE A 65 2.97 7.32 -5.30
CA ILE A 65 3.34 5.90 -5.27
C ILE A 65 2.48 5.15 -4.24
N ALA A 66 2.39 5.66 -3.00
CA ALA A 66 1.57 5.06 -1.95
C ALA A 66 0.10 4.91 -2.38
N SER A 67 -0.48 5.98 -2.95
CA SER A 67 -1.86 6.01 -3.43
C SER A 67 -2.11 5.01 -4.56
N ALA A 68 -1.18 4.93 -5.52
CA ALA A 68 -1.29 4.01 -6.64
C ALA A 68 -1.23 2.55 -6.17
N GLU A 69 -0.25 2.22 -5.32
CA GLU A 69 -0.08 0.86 -4.82
C GLU A 69 -1.24 0.43 -3.89
N ARG A 70 -1.73 1.34 -3.04
CA ARG A 70 -2.93 1.08 -2.23
C ARG A 70 -4.15 0.81 -3.09
N ARG A 71 -4.36 1.60 -4.16
CA ARG A 71 -5.49 1.41 -5.09
C ARG A 71 -5.40 0.08 -5.83
N LYS A 72 -4.21 -0.28 -6.34
CA LYS A 72 -3.95 -1.58 -6.97
C LYS A 72 -4.19 -2.73 -6.00
N GLY A 73 -3.70 -2.61 -4.77
CA GLY A 73 -3.85 -3.61 -3.73
C GLY A 73 -5.30 -3.81 -3.31
N LEU A 74 -6.09 -2.74 -3.16
CA LEU A 74 -7.53 -2.82 -2.90
C LEU A 74 -8.28 -3.53 -4.03
N LYS A 75 -7.94 -3.23 -5.30
CA LYS A 75 -8.55 -3.91 -6.45
C LYS A 75 -8.26 -5.41 -6.41
N HIS A 76 -6.99 -5.80 -6.21
CA HIS A 76 -6.61 -7.21 -6.11
C HIS A 76 -7.24 -7.89 -4.90
N ARG A 77 -7.31 -7.21 -3.75
CA ARG A 77 -7.95 -7.73 -2.55
C ARG A 77 -9.44 -8.02 -2.75
N ARG A 78 -10.15 -7.17 -3.52
CA ARG A 78 -11.55 -7.43 -3.92
C ARG A 78 -11.66 -8.63 -4.85
N GLU A 79 -10.77 -8.77 -5.83
CA GLU A 79 -10.71 -9.95 -6.71
C GLU A 79 -10.44 -11.24 -5.92
N LEU A 80 -9.59 -11.15 -4.89
CA LEU A 80 -9.31 -12.25 -3.96
C LEU A 80 -10.44 -12.50 -2.95
N GLY A 81 -11.40 -11.57 -2.79
CA GLY A 81 -12.46 -11.67 -1.78
C GLY A 81 -13.32 -12.94 -1.85
N LYS A 82 -13.42 -13.56 -3.03
CA LYS A 82 -14.09 -14.87 -3.22
C LYS A 82 -13.24 -16.08 -2.79
N ARG A 83 -11.95 -15.86 -2.48
CA ARG A 83 -10.93 -16.87 -2.15
C ARG A 83 -10.33 -16.68 -0.76
N CYS A 84 -10.78 -15.66 -0.03
CA CYS A 84 -10.44 -15.47 1.35
C CYS A 84 -11.30 -16.42 2.18
N LYS A 85 -10.68 -17.29 2.95
CA LYS A 85 -11.33 -17.93 4.08
C LYS A 85 -11.14 -17.06 5.32
#